data_AF-A0A2P4SC49-F1
#
_entry.id   AF-A0A2P4SC49-F1
#
_cell.length_a   1.000
_cell.length_b   1.000
_cell.length_c   1.000
_cell.angle_alpha   90.00
_cell.angle_beta   90.00
_cell.angle_gamma   90.00
#
_symmetry.space_group_name_H-M   'P 1'
#
loop_
_entity.id
_entity.type
_entity.pdbx_description
1 polymer ?
#
loop_
_entity_poly.entity_id
_entity_poly.type
_entity_poly.pdbx_seq_one_letter_code
_entity_poly.pdbx_strand_id
1 'polypeptide(L)'
;YKQKKELENKLASLRTFVESGQADEEQVRELYLLQAQKWITISFEEIESIDQEMVILKSRDTMKQSSAPHGPPRQVRTPLKPFILTRDAVQAKVFGAGYPGLPTMTVNDWYDQKKREEAAHGQSAAQRPPADTNDEELRKEQQEKIKEEDDEEALQKARDWDDWKDTHPRGYGNRQNMG
;
A
#
# COMPACT_ATOMS: atom_id res chain seq x y z
N TYR A 1 7.67 24.95 -20.01
CA TYR A 1 6.70 23.90 -20.43
C TYR A 1 6.32 23.96 -21.92
N LYS A 2 5.65 25.02 -22.43
CA LYS A 2 5.22 25.09 -23.85
C LYS A 2 6.37 24.90 -24.85
N GLN A 3 7.49 25.60 -24.64
CA GLN A 3 8.69 25.48 -25.48
C GLN A 3 9.31 24.07 -25.43
N LYS A 4 9.36 23.43 -24.25
CA LYS A 4 9.83 22.04 -24.08
C LYS A 4 8.99 21.08 -24.92
N LYS A 5 7.67 21.21 -24.86
CA LYS A 5 6.73 20.38 -25.63
C LYS A 5 6.88 20.57 -27.15
N GLU A 6 7.07 21.81 -27.60
CA GLU A 6 7.28 22.10 -29.02
C GLU A 6 8.61 21.52 -29.53
N LEU A 7 9.68 21.64 -28.72
CA LEU A 7 10.99 21.08 -29.01
C LEU A 7 10.94 19.55 -29.08
N GLU A 8 10.22 18.90 -28.15
CA GLU A 8 10.00 17.45 -28.16
C GLU A 8 9.22 16.97 -29.39
N ASN A 9 8.18 17.71 -29.80
CA ASN A 9 7.43 17.40 -31.01
C ASN A 9 8.31 17.52 -32.26
N LYS A 10 9.13 18.57 -32.37
CA LYS A 10 10.08 18.77 -33.47
C LYS A 10 11.15 17.68 -33.52
N LEU A 11 11.69 17.29 -32.37
CA LEU A 11 12.62 16.17 -32.28
C LEU A 11 11.96 14.85 -32.69
N ALA A 12 10.72 14.60 -32.27
CA ALA A 12 10.01 13.38 -32.64
C ALA A 12 9.81 13.30 -34.16
N SER A 13 9.42 14.40 -34.82
CA SER A 13 9.31 14.41 -36.29
C SER A 13 10.66 14.20 -36.95
N LEU A 14 11.69 14.99 -36.61
CA LEU A 14 13.01 14.89 -37.25
C LEU A 14 13.63 13.50 -37.06
N ARG A 15 13.45 12.91 -35.87
CA ARG A 15 13.92 11.56 -35.58
C ARG A 15 13.31 10.52 -36.51
N THR A 16 12.01 10.60 -36.80
CA THR A 16 11.38 9.65 -37.75
C THR A 16 11.93 9.77 -39.17
N PHE A 17 12.23 10.98 -39.64
CA PHE A 17 12.85 11.20 -40.96
C PHE A 17 14.30 10.71 -41.02
N VAL A 18 15.05 10.88 -39.93
CA VAL A 18 16.43 10.40 -39.83
C VAL A 18 16.47 8.87 -39.75
N GLU A 19 15.60 8.26 -38.95
CA GLU A 19 15.48 6.79 -38.82
C GLU A 19 14.99 6.14 -40.12
N SER A 20 14.16 6.81 -40.92
CA SER A 20 13.72 6.33 -42.24
C SER A 20 14.78 6.49 -43.34
N GLY A 21 15.91 7.14 -43.04
CA GLY A 21 16.99 7.39 -44.02
C GLY A 21 16.63 8.40 -45.10
N GLN A 22 15.55 9.17 -44.91
CA GLN A 22 15.08 10.19 -45.86
C GLN A 22 15.55 11.60 -45.49
N ALA A 23 16.31 11.74 -44.40
CA ALA A 23 16.75 13.02 -43.91
C ALA A 23 18.01 13.53 -44.62
N ASP A 24 18.00 14.83 -44.94
CA ASP A 24 19.16 15.53 -45.48
C ASP A 24 20.20 15.79 -44.37
N GLU A 25 21.46 16.08 -44.75
CA GLU A 25 22.55 16.36 -43.79
C GLU A 25 22.20 17.52 -42.84
N GLU A 26 21.50 18.54 -43.34
CA GLU A 26 21.05 19.68 -42.54
C GLU A 26 20.03 19.27 -41.46
N GLN A 27 19.10 18.36 -41.79
CA GLN A 27 18.10 17.86 -40.85
C GLN A 27 18.74 16.96 -39.78
N VAL A 28 19.73 16.16 -40.17
CA VAL A 28 20.53 15.35 -39.23
C VAL A 28 21.26 16.26 -38.24
N ARG A 29 21.88 17.33 -38.74
CA ARG A 29 22.56 18.32 -37.90
C ARG A 29 21.57 19.03 -36.96
N GLU A 30 20.41 19.44 -37.47
CA GLU A 30 19.35 20.07 -36.67
C GLU A 30 18.89 19.17 -35.54
N LEU A 31 18.69 17.87 -35.80
CA LEU A 31 18.33 16.89 -34.77
C LEU A 31 19.35 16.91 -33.63
N TYR A 32 20.65 16.77 -33.92
CA TYR A 32 21.67 16.71 -32.87
C TYR A 32 21.81 18.03 -32.09
N LEU A 33 21.64 19.17 -32.75
CA LEU A 33 21.64 20.47 -32.08
C LEU A 33 20.45 20.61 -31.13
N LEU A 34 19.24 20.26 -31.59
CA LEU A 34 18.04 20.27 -30.75
C LEU A 34 18.14 19.26 -29.60
N GLN A 35 18.75 18.10 -29.83
CA GLN A 35 19.02 17.09 -28.81
C GLN A 35 19.94 17.67 -27.72
N ALA A 36 21.04 18.32 -28.11
CA ALA A 36 21.95 18.97 -27.16
C ALA A 36 21.22 20.06 -26.35
N GLN A 37 20.42 20.90 -27.00
CA GLN A 37 19.63 21.95 -26.33
C GLN A 37 18.61 21.37 -25.33
N LYS A 38 17.96 20.25 -25.68
CA LYS A 38 17.08 19.51 -24.78
C LYS A 38 17.86 19.03 -23.54
N TRP A 39 19.01 18.39 -23.74
CA TRP A 39 19.83 17.88 -22.64
C TRP A 39 20.39 18.98 -21.74
N ILE A 40 20.74 20.15 -22.29
CA ILE A 40 21.13 21.32 -21.49
C ILE A 40 20.00 21.70 -20.53
N THR A 41 18.77 21.77 -21.04
CA THR A 41 17.60 22.14 -20.23
C THR A 41 17.32 21.10 -19.14
N ILE A 42 17.34 19.82 -19.50
CA ILE A 42 17.17 18.71 -18.54
C ILE A 42 18.27 18.75 -17.48
N SER A 43 19.52 19.00 -17.86
CA SER A 43 20.63 19.04 -16.91
C SER A 43 20.43 20.14 -15.86
N PHE A 44 19.89 21.31 -16.23
CA PHE A 44 19.54 22.35 -15.26
C PHE A 44 18.42 21.90 -14.30
N GLU A 45 17.35 21.27 -14.82
CA GLU A 45 16.27 20.72 -14.00
C GLU A 45 16.80 19.65 -13.02
N GLU A 46 17.69 18.77 -13.49
CA GLU A 46 18.32 17.73 -12.66
C GLU A 46 19.27 18.29 -11.61
N ILE A 47 20.05 19.33 -11.92
CA ILE A 47 20.92 20.00 -10.92
C ILE A 47 20.08 20.59 -9.79
N GLU A 48 18.96 21.25 -10.10
CA GLU A 48 18.05 21.77 -9.08
C GLU A 48 17.45 20.65 -8.21
N SER A 49 17.07 19.53 -8.84
CA SER A 49 16.57 18.34 -8.13
C SER A 49 17.64 17.75 -7.20
N ILE A 50 18.88 17.62 -7.67
CA ILE A 50 20.02 17.13 -6.88
C ILE A 50 20.29 18.06 -5.69
N ASP A 51 20.26 19.39 -5.90
CA ASP A 51 20.47 20.35 -4.81
C ASP A 51 19.40 20.19 -3.71
N GLN A 52 18.14 19.98 -4.07
CA GLN A 52 17.06 19.72 -3.13
C GLN A 52 17.26 18.39 -2.38
N GLU A 53 17.63 17.31 -3.08
CA GLU A 53 17.93 16.02 -2.46
C GLU A 53 19.10 16.12 -1.48
N MET A 54 20.17 16.84 -1.85
CA MET A 54 21.34 17.04 -1.01
C MET A 54 21.00 17.75 0.31
N VAL A 55 20.02 18.66 0.32
CA VAL A 55 19.53 19.29 1.56
C VAL A 55 18.82 18.26 2.45
N ILE A 56 18.00 17.39 1.87
CA ILE A 56 17.30 16.32 2.61
C ILE A 56 18.30 15.32 3.18
N LEU A 57 19.28 14.87 2.40
CA LEU A 57 20.31 13.94 2.85
C LEU A 57 21.16 14.51 4.00
N LYS A 58 21.56 15.78 3.90
CA LYS A 58 22.27 16.48 4.99
C LYS A 58 21.42 16.56 6.26
N SER A 59 20.13 16.88 6.14
CA SER A 59 19.24 16.94 7.31
C SER A 59 18.97 15.56 7.93
N ARG A 60 18.96 14.48 7.13
CA ARG A 60 18.90 13.11 7.65
C ARG A 60 20.13 12.78 8.48
N ASP A 61 21.31 13.14 8.01
CA ASP A 61 22.56 12.84 8.72
C ASP A 61 22.67 13.64 10.02
N THR A 62 22.24 14.90 10.06
CA THR A 62 22.17 15.67 11.31
C THR A 62 21.17 15.09 12.30
N MET A 63 20.01 14.60 11.82
CA MET A 63 19.01 13.92 12.65
C MET A 63 19.47 12.54 13.15
N LYS A 64 20.33 11.87 12.38
CA LYS A 64 20.99 10.61 12.76
C LYS A 64 22.14 10.83 13.74
N GLN A 65 22.80 11.99 13.70
CA GLN A 65 23.86 12.36 14.66
C GLN A 65 23.33 12.95 15.96
N SER A 66 22.20 13.66 15.95
CA SER A 66 21.51 14.07 17.19
C SER A 66 20.87 12.88 17.93
N SER A 67 20.77 11.72 17.27
CA SER A 67 20.43 10.42 17.86
C SER A 67 21.67 9.53 18.06
N ALA A 68 22.73 10.08 18.67
CA ALA A 68 23.79 9.23 19.21
C ALA A 68 23.24 8.33 20.34
N PRO A 69 23.69 7.06 20.44
CA PRO A 69 23.04 6.03 21.25
C PRO A 69 23.56 6.08 22.69
N HIS A 70 22.93 6.84 23.58
CA HIS A 70 23.23 6.77 25.02
C HIS A 70 21.96 6.59 25.86
N GLY A 71 21.43 5.38 25.78
CA GLY A 71 20.77 4.74 26.91
C GLY A 71 21.34 3.33 27.03
N PRO A 72 21.46 2.75 28.24
CA PRO A 72 21.89 1.36 28.40
C PRO A 72 21.05 0.48 27.46
N PRO A 73 21.61 -0.63 26.94
CA PRO A 73 20.93 -1.45 25.93
C PRO A 73 19.51 -1.69 26.41
N ARG A 74 18.54 -1.05 25.73
CA ARG A 74 17.13 -1.21 26.05
C ARG A 74 16.91 -2.70 25.85
N GLN A 75 16.76 -3.42 26.96
CA GLN A 75 16.52 -4.86 26.95
C GLN A 75 15.50 -5.10 25.85
N VAL A 76 15.86 -5.96 24.89
CA VAL A 76 15.00 -6.34 23.79
C VAL A 76 13.74 -6.88 24.45
N ARG A 77 12.74 -6.02 24.63
CA ARG A 77 11.48 -6.39 25.25
C ARG A 77 10.91 -7.41 24.29
N THR A 78 10.81 -8.65 24.73
CA THR A 78 10.10 -9.69 23.99
C THR A 78 8.76 -9.08 23.56
N PRO A 79 8.48 -8.99 22.24
CA PRO A 79 7.27 -8.36 21.77
C PRO A 79 6.10 -9.03 22.47
N LEU A 80 5.26 -8.20 23.13
CA LEU A 80 4.09 -8.69 23.82
C LEU A 80 3.21 -9.39 22.79
N LYS A 81 2.85 -10.64 23.07
CA LYS A 81 1.91 -11.38 22.21
C LYS A 81 0.57 -10.63 22.25
N PRO A 82 -0.02 -10.29 21.10
CA PRO A 82 -1.34 -9.69 21.07
C PRO A 82 -2.33 -10.68 21.71
N PHE A 83 -3.07 -10.22 22.72
CA PHE A 83 -4.12 -11.01 23.36
C PHE A 83 -5.46 -10.29 23.18
N ILE A 84 -6.53 -11.06 23.07
CA ILE A 84 -7.89 -10.54 22.96
C ILE A 84 -8.54 -10.66 24.33
N LEU A 85 -8.96 -9.52 24.91
CA LEU A 85 -9.72 -9.50 26.16
C LEU A 85 -11.18 -9.91 25.85
N THR A 86 -11.56 -11.13 26.24
CA THR A 86 -12.91 -11.67 26.04
C THR A 86 -13.69 -11.66 27.37
N ARG A 87 -15.01 -11.51 27.30
CA ARG A 87 -15.88 -11.43 28.49
C ARG A 87 -16.19 -12.81 29.08
N ASP A 88 -16.26 -13.83 28.23
CA ASP A 88 -16.62 -15.20 28.60
C ASP A 88 -15.50 -16.22 28.32
N ALA A 89 -15.37 -17.22 29.19
CA ALA A 89 -14.35 -18.27 29.07
C ALA A 89 -14.47 -19.12 27.79
N VAL A 90 -15.69 -19.29 27.27
CA VAL A 90 -15.94 -19.98 25.99
C VAL A 90 -15.38 -19.17 24.83
N GLN A 91 -15.60 -17.85 24.83
CA GLN A 91 -15.04 -16.95 23.83
C GLN A 91 -13.52 -16.86 23.93
N ALA A 92 -12.95 -16.90 25.14
CA ALA A 92 -11.50 -16.95 25.35
C ALA A 92 -10.86 -18.20 24.74
N LYS A 93 -11.58 -19.33 24.72
CA LYS A 93 -11.07 -20.58 24.13
C LYS A 93 -11.04 -20.53 22.60
N VAL A 94 -11.98 -19.84 21.98
CA VAL A 94 -12.08 -19.69 20.51
C VAL A 94 -11.22 -18.53 20.00
N PHE A 95 -11.25 -17.39 20.69
CA PHE A 95 -10.66 -16.12 20.25
C PHE A 95 -9.49 -15.63 21.13
N GLY A 96 -9.37 -16.13 22.36
CA GLY A 96 -8.38 -15.64 23.34
C GLY A 96 -6.98 -16.25 23.21
N ALA A 97 -6.83 -17.37 22.50
CA ALA A 97 -5.53 -17.88 22.05
C ALA A 97 -5.08 -17.05 20.84
N GLY A 98 -4.66 -15.80 21.09
CA GLY A 98 -4.43 -14.75 20.08
C GLY A 98 -3.90 -15.29 18.74
N TYR A 99 -4.52 -14.85 17.63
CA TYR A 99 -4.32 -15.33 16.25
C TYR A 99 -3.47 -16.60 16.14
N PRO A 100 -4.09 -17.79 16.08
CA PRO A 100 -3.37 -19.05 15.95
C PRO A 100 -2.65 -19.07 14.60
N GLY A 101 -1.36 -18.75 14.65
CA GLY A 101 -0.46 -18.75 13.52
C GLY A 101 -0.41 -17.41 12.79
N LEU A 102 0.75 -16.75 12.85
CA LEU A 102 1.28 -16.12 11.65
C LEU A 102 1.12 -17.15 10.50
N PRO A 103 0.65 -16.76 9.30
CA PRO A 103 0.60 -17.68 8.17
C PRO A 103 1.98 -18.31 7.96
N THR A 104 2.16 -19.56 8.40
CA THR A 104 3.43 -20.30 8.28
C THR A 104 3.63 -20.87 6.88
N MET A 105 2.62 -20.74 6.02
CA MET A 105 2.64 -21.15 4.63
C MET A 105 2.13 -20.02 3.75
N THR A 106 2.77 -19.89 2.60
CA THR A 106 2.26 -19.02 1.53
C THR A 106 1.07 -19.69 0.84
N VAL A 107 0.28 -18.91 0.10
CA VAL A 107 -0.85 -19.43 -0.71
C VAL A 107 -0.37 -20.51 -1.68
N ASN A 108 0.85 -20.35 -2.22
CA ASN A 108 1.48 -21.33 -3.11
C ASN A 108 1.78 -22.64 -2.39
N ASP A 109 2.38 -22.57 -1.19
CA ASP A 109 2.68 -23.78 -0.40
C ASP A 109 1.40 -24.57 -0.10
N TRP A 110 0.27 -23.87 0.15
CA TRP A 110 -1.01 -24.52 0.41
C TRP A 110 -1.55 -25.23 -0.84
N TYR A 111 -1.39 -24.60 -2.01
CA TYR A 111 -1.75 -25.19 -3.28
C TYR A 111 -0.93 -26.45 -3.58
N ASP A 112 0.38 -26.40 -3.32
CA ASP A 112 1.29 -27.53 -3.51
C ASP A 112 0.99 -28.68 -2.54
N GLN A 113 0.63 -28.36 -1.30
CA GLN A 113 0.20 -29.35 -0.32
C GLN A 113 -1.13 -30.00 -0.72
N LYS A 114 -2.11 -29.21 -1.18
CA LYS A 114 -3.40 -29.72 -1.68
C LYS A 114 -3.24 -30.62 -2.89
N LYS A 115 -2.40 -30.22 -3.85
CA LYS A 115 -2.08 -31.01 -5.04
C LYS A 115 -1.38 -32.32 -4.67
N ARG A 116 -0.52 -32.30 -3.64
CA ARG A 116 0.14 -33.50 -3.11
C ARG A 116 -0.84 -34.40 -2.36
N GLU A 117 -1.78 -33.85 -1.59
CA GLU A 117 -2.87 -34.60 -0.94
C GLU A 117 -3.82 -35.23 -1.96
N GLU A 118 -4.20 -34.51 -3.02
CA GLU A 118 -5.02 -35.03 -4.12
C GLU A 118 -4.29 -36.11 -4.91
N ALA A 119 -2.98 -35.98 -5.11
CA ALA A 119 -2.15 -37.02 -5.70
C ALA A 119 -1.98 -38.25 -4.77
N ALA A 120 -1.99 -38.04 -3.44
CA ALA A 120 -1.89 -39.10 -2.45
C ALA A 120 -3.23 -39.82 -2.20
N HIS A 121 -4.36 -39.11 -2.27
CA HIS A 121 -5.72 -39.67 -2.22
C HIS A 121 -6.20 -40.19 -3.59
N GLY A 122 -5.28 -40.78 -4.35
CA GLY A 122 -5.53 -41.29 -5.69
C GLY A 122 -6.88 -41.99 -5.83
N GLN A 123 -7.73 -41.41 -6.67
CA GLN A 123 -8.85 -42.06 -7.35
C GLN A 123 -9.64 -43.07 -6.49
N SER A 124 -10.45 -42.57 -5.54
CA SER A 124 -11.56 -43.36 -5.01
C SER A 124 -12.70 -42.48 -4.54
N ALA A 125 -13.85 -42.68 -5.19
CA ALA A 125 -15.20 -42.19 -4.88
C ALA A 125 -15.50 -40.73 -5.24
N ALA A 126 -16.21 -40.58 -6.37
CA ALA A 126 -17.16 -39.50 -6.58
C ALA A 126 -18.17 -39.47 -5.41
N GLN A 127 -17.99 -38.54 -4.48
CA GLN A 127 -19.03 -38.19 -3.52
C GLN A 127 -19.93 -37.14 -4.17
N ARG A 128 -21.16 -37.55 -4.48
CA ARG A 128 -22.28 -36.63 -4.73
C ARG A 128 -22.35 -35.65 -3.56
N PRO A 129 -22.56 -34.35 -3.80
CA PRO A 129 -22.85 -33.43 -2.70
C PRO A 129 -24.20 -33.84 -2.06
N PRO A 130 -24.31 -33.87 -0.73
CA PRO A 130 -25.58 -34.03 -0.05
C PRO A 130 -26.46 -32.81 -0.33
N ALA A 131 -27.76 -33.06 -0.52
CA ALA A 131 -28.79 -32.08 -0.92
C ALA A 131 -29.14 -31.02 0.15
N ASP A 132 -28.27 -30.76 1.12
CA ASP A 132 -28.51 -29.85 2.26
C ASP A 132 -27.96 -28.42 2.07
N THR A 133 -27.22 -28.15 0.98
CA THR A 133 -26.59 -26.83 0.78
C THR A 133 -27.57 -25.70 0.47
N ASN A 134 -28.76 -26.03 -0.05
CA ASN A 134 -29.72 -25.04 -0.53
C ASN A 134 -30.36 -24.24 0.63
N ASP A 135 -30.59 -24.89 1.78
CA ASP A 135 -31.17 -24.24 2.97
C ASP A 135 -30.14 -23.37 3.71
N GLU A 136 -28.86 -23.74 3.67
CA GLU A 136 -27.78 -22.99 4.33
C GLU A 136 -27.37 -21.75 3.52
N GLU A 137 -27.42 -21.85 2.20
CA GLU A 137 -27.20 -20.72 1.28
C GLU A 137 -28.33 -19.69 1.36
N LEU A 138 -29.60 -20.13 1.42
CA LEU A 138 -30.75 -19.25 1.59
C LEU A 138 -30.75 -18.53 2.96
N ARG A 139 -30.29 -19.19 4.03
CA ARG A 139 -30.12 -18.57 5.35
C ARG A 139 -28.98 -17.55 5.35
N LYS A 140 -27.89 -17.80 4.61
CA LYS A 140 -26.80 -16.85 4.43
C LYS A 140 -27.27 -15.62 3.67
N GLU A 141 -28.01 -15.77 2.58
CA GLU A 141 -28.57 -14.64 1.82
C GLU A 141 -29.52 -13.79 2.68
N GLN A 142 -30.37 -14.41 3.51
CA GLN A 142 -31.22 -13.69 4.45
C GLN A 142 -30.39 -12.94 5.50
N GLN A 143 -29.31 -13.55 5.99
CA GLN A 143 -28.43 -12.94 6.99
C GLN A 143 -27.53 -11.83 6.39
N GLU A 144 -27.18 -11.91 5.10
CA GLU A 144 -26.50 -10.84 4.38
C GLU A 144 -27.42 -9.66 4.09
N LYS A 145 -28.68 -9.91 3.70
CA LYS A 145 -29.68 -8.83 3.57
C LYS A 145 -29.95 -8.08 4.88
N ILE A 146 -29.97 -8.77 6.01
CA ILE A 146 -30.12 -8.15 7.33
C ILE A 146 -28.89 -7.31 7.69
N LYS A 147 -27.69 -7.67 7.21
CA LYS A 147 -26.46 -6.87 7.40
C LYS A 147 -26.37 -5.67 6.46
N GLU A 148 -26.99 -5.76 5.29
CA GLU A 148 -27.04 -4.65 4.32
C GLU A 148 -27.99 -3.53 4.78
N GLU A 149 -29.05 -3.86 5.53
CA GLU A 149 -29.89 -2.86 6.22
C GLU A 149 -29.18 -2.13 7.38
N ASP A 150 -28.12 -2.74 7.95
CA ASP A 150 -27.30 -2.18 9.04
C ASP A 150 -26.37 -1.04 8.57
N ASP A 151 -26.36 -0.73 7.26
CA ASP A 151 -25.57 0.36 6.68
C ASP A 151 -26.19 1.76 6.86
N GLU A 152 -27.51 1.88 7.05
CA GLU A 152 -28.14 3.20 7.32
C GLU A 152 -27.78 3.74 8.71
N GLU A 153 -27.72 2.85 9.72
CA GLU A 153 -27.31 3.21 11.08
C GLU A 153 -25.80 3.50 11.15
N ALA A 154 -25.00 2.78 10.36
CA ALA A 154 -23.57 3.06 10.22
C ALA A 154 -23.30 4.46 9.62
N LEU A 155 -24.09 4.86 8.62
CA LEU A 155 -24.02 6.20 8.02
C LEU A 155 -24.49 7.30 8.99
N GLN A 156 -25.54 7.07 9.77
CA GLN A 156 -25.97 8.02 10.81
C GLN A 156 -24.92 8.16 11.91
N LYS A 157 -24.37 7.05 12.40
CA LYS A 157 -23.31 7.05 13.41
C LYS A 157 -22.04 7.73 12.93
N ALA A 158 -21.69 7.58 11.65
CA ALA A 158 -20.55 8.28 11.06
C ALA A 158 -20.76 9.80 11.01
N ARG A 159 -21.99 10.26 10.70
CA ARG A 159 -22.35 11.69 10.73
C ARG A 159 -22.32 12.25 12.16
N ASP A 160 -22.94 11.55 13.10
CA ASP A 160 -22.96 11.95 14.51
C ASP A 160 -21.53 12.02 15.10
N TRP A 161 -20.64 11.14 14.63
CA TRP A 161 -19.25 11.14 15.03
C TRP A 161 -18.46 12.34 14.51
N ASP A 162 -18.79 12.82 13.31
CA ASP A 162 -18.17 14.01 12.72
C ASP A 162 -18.62 15.28 13.47
N ASP A 163 -19.93 15.43 13.72
CA ASP A 163 -20.52 16.53 14.50
C ASP A 163 -19.93 16.63 15.92
N TRP A 164 -19.70 15.49 16.56
CA TRP A 164 -19.06 15.46 17.89
C TRP A 164 -17.60 15.94 17.83
N LYS A 165 -16.85 15.61 16.78
CA LYS A 165 -15.45 16.04 16.63
C LYS A 165 -15.31 17.53 16.35
N ASP A 166 -16.26 18.11 15.62
CA ASP A 166 -16.29 19.57 15.36
C ASP A 166 -16.55 20.37 16.63
N THR A 167 -17.38 19.84 17.53
CA THR A 167 -17.68 20.46 18.84
C THR A 167 -16.61 20.20 19.91
N HIS A 168 -15.73 19.20 19.71
CA HIS A 168 -14.70 18.79 20.67
C HIS A 168 -13.29 18.82 20.05
N PRO A 169 -12.70 20.01 19.84
CA PRO A 169 -11.36 20.15 19.27
C PRO A 169 -10.30 19.46 20.13
N ARG A 170 -9.32 18.84 19.48
CA ARG A 170 -8.20 18.15 20.14
C ARG A 170 -7.49 19.14 21.07
N GLY A 171 -7.38 18.77 22.35
CA GLY A 171 -6.77 19.62 23.39
C GLY A 171 -7.78 20.32 24.32
N TYR A 172 -9.08 20.09 24.14
CA TYR A 172 -10.08 20.46 25.14
C TYR A 172 -9.93 19.56 26.39
N GLY A 173 -9.15 20.01 27.38
CA GLY A 173 -9.01 19.32 28.67
C GLY A 173 -7.60 19.23 29.24
N ASN A 174 -6.55 19.58 28.50
CA ASN A 174 -5.19 19.66 29.07
C ASN A 174 -4.51 20.98 28.70
N ARG A 175 -4.74 22.00 29.53
CA ARG A 175 -4.10 23.33 29.43
C ARG A 175 -3.16 23.64 30.60
N GLN A 176 -3.04 22.73 31.57
CA GLN A 176 -2.32 22.96 32.83
C GLN A 176 -0.93 22.32 32.87
N ASN A 177 -0.50 21.66 31.81
CA ASN A 177 0.85 21.13 31.68
C ASN A 177 1.53 21.75 30.45
N MET A 178 1.69 23.06 30.47
CA MET A 178 2.62 23.78 29.59
C MET A 178 3.89 23.94 30.41
N GLY A 179 4.87 23.06 30.14
CA GLY A 179 6.21 23.13 30.74
C GLY A 179 6.99 24.36 30.31
#